data_AF-A0A7J8A9D4-F1
#
_entry.id   AF-A0A7J8A9D4-F1
#
_cell.length_a   1.000
_cell.length_b   1.000
_cell.length_c   1.000
_cell.angle_alpha   90.00
_cell.angle_beta   90.00
_cell.angle_gamma   90.00
#
_symmetry.space_group_name_H-M   'P 1'
#
loop_
_entity.id
_entity.type
_entity.pdbx_description
1 polymer ?
#
loop_
_entity_poly.entity_id
_entity_poly.type
_entity_poly.pdbx_seq_one_letter_code
_entity_poly.pdbx_strand_id
1 'polypeptide(L)'
;MALPRCMWPNYVWRAVMACLLHRGLGASLTLCVLACLLQAAHVLSQKLDDADPLVTTNFGKIRGVKKELNNEILGPVIQFLGVPYAAPPTGEHRFQPPEPPSPWSDTRNATQFAPVCPQNIIDGRLPEVMLPVWFTNNLDVVSSYVQDQSEDCLYLNIYVPTEDGPLTKKQTDDLGDNDGAEDEDIRDSGGPKPVMVYIHGGSYMEGTGNLYDGSVLASYGNVIVITVNYRLGVLDTVFFGP
;
A
#
# COMPACT_ATOMS: atom_id res chain seq x y z
N MET A 1 -25.04 -26.87 -16.77
CA MET A 1 -24.70 -27.69 -15.59
C MET A 1 -24.78 -26.79 -14.36
N ALA A 2 -25.84 -26.93 -13.58
CA ALA A 2 -26.08 -26.15 -12.36
C ALA A 2 -26.04 -27.11 -11.16
N LEU A 3 -25.19 -26.81 -10.17
CA LEU A 3 -25.07 -27.55 -8.91
C LEU A 3 -26.17 -27.11 -7.92
N PRO A 4 -26.65 -28.00 -7.02
CA PRO A 4 -27.82 -27.72 -6.19
C PRO A 4 -27.47 -26.95 -4.91
N ARG A 5 -28.42 -26.10 -4.47
CA ARG A 5 -28.40 -25.36 -3.21
C ARG A 5 -28.51 -26.30 -1.99
N CYS A 6 -27.56 -26.21 -1.07
CA CYS A 6 -27.62 -26.86 0.24
C CYS A 6 -28.70 -26.23 1.13
N MET A 7 -29.69 -27.03 1.51
CA MET A 7 -30.84 -26.66 2.33
C MET A 7 -30.65 -27.13 3.78
N TRP A 8 -29.68 -26.57 4.52
CA TRP A 8 -29.32 -27.03 5.88
C TRP A 8 -29.13 -25.95 7.01
N PRO A 9 -29.66 -24.70 6.98
CA PRO A 9 -29.50 -23.81 8.16
C PRO A 9 -30.56 -23.99 9.27
N ASN A 10 -31.75 -24.52 8.96
CA ASN A 10 -32.91 -24.38 9.86
C ASN A 10 -32.97 -25.43 10.99
N TYR A 11 -32.29 -26.56 10.86
CA TYR A 11 -32.37 -27.65 11.84
C TYR A 11 -31.42 -27.45 13.03
N VAL A 12 -30.23 -26.90 12.79
CA VAL A 12 -29.24 -26.62 13.84
C VAL A 12 -29.73 -25.53 14.78
N TRP A 13 -30.36 -24.48 14.23
CA TRP A 13 -30.91 -23.37 15.02
C TRP A 13 -32.05 -23.81 15.95
N ARG A 14 -32.90 -24.73 15.50
CA ARG A 14 -33.99 -25.31 16.30
C ARG A 14 -33.48 -26.19 17.44
N ALA A 15 -32.40 -26.93 17.22
CA ALA A 15 -31.80 -27.81 18.23
C ALA A 15 -31.12 -27.03 19.37
N VAL A 16 -30.44 -25.92 19.04
CA VAL A 16 -29.78 -25.08 20.05
C VAL A 16 -30.79 -24.36 20.94
N MET A 17 -31.88 -23.83 20.37
CA MET A 17 -32.95 -23.19 21.14
C MET A 17 -33.73 -24.17 22.02
N ALA A 18 -33.94 -25.40 21.55
CA ALA A 18 -34.62 -26.44 22.32
C ALA A 18 -33.78 -26.94 23.52
N CYS A 19 -32.45 -27.02 23.37
CA CYS A 19 -31.55 -27.39 24.48
C CYS A 19 -31.45 -26.31 25.56
N LEU A 20 -31.59 -25.03 25.21
CA LEU A 20 -31.51 -23.91 26.15
C LEU A 20 -32.79 -23.73 26.99
N LEU A 21 -33.94 -24.19 26.50
CA LEU A 21 -35.23 -24.07 27.20
C LEU A 21 -35.51 -25.20 28.20
N HIS A 22 -34.76 -26.31 28.15
CA HIS A 22 -35.10 -27.54 28.91
C HIS A 22 -34.28 -27.79 30.19
N ARG A 23 -33.32 -26.91 30.51
CA ARG A 23 -32.58 -26.92 31.78
C ARG A 23 -32.54 -25.50 32.31
N GLY A 24 -33.08 -25.28 33.50
CA GLY A 24 -33.22 -23.96 34.15
C GLY A 24 -31.90 -23.25 34.45
N LEU A 25 -31.14 -22.91 33.41
CA LEU A 25 -30.07 -21.92 33.45
C LEU A 25 -30.77 -20.56 33.47
N GLY A 26 -30.62 -19.84 34.59
CA GLY A 26 -31.24 -18.53 34.78
C GLY A 26 -30.90 -17.59 33.62
N ALA A 27 -31.86 -16.74 33.24
CA ALA A 27 -31.75 -15.78 32.13
C ALA A 27 -30.47 -14.91 32.17
N SER A 28 -29.87 -14.74 33.35
CA SER A 28 -28.59 -14.06 33.53
C SER A 28 -27.41 -14.81 32.88
N LEU A 29 -27.37 -16.15 32.96
CA LEU A 29 -26.29 -16.95 32.39
C LEU A 29 -26.35 -16.97 30.86
N THR A 30 -27.56 -16.99 30.28
CA THR A 30 -27.75 -16.93 28.83
C THR A 30 -27.40 -15.56 28.26
N LEU A 31 -27.72 -14.47 28.97
CA LEU A 31 -27.29 -13.11 28.63
C LEU A 31 -25.77 -12.94 28.66
N CYS A 32 -25.10 -13.47 29.70
CA CYS A 32 -23.63 -13.44 29.77
C CYS A 32 -22.96 -14.20 28.63
N VAL A 33 -23.47 -15.39 28.27
CA VAL A 33 -22.91 -16.17 27.15
C VAL A 33 -23.08 -15.43 25.82
N LEU A 34 -24.23 -14.78 25.60
CA LEU A 34 -24.46 -13.97 24.39
C LEU A 34 -23.54 -12.74 24.33
N ALA A 35 -23.32 -12.06 25.45
CA ALA A 35 -22.40 -10.93 25.54
C ALA A 35 -20.94 -11.35 25.26
N CYS A 36 -20.49 -12.49 25.80
CA CYS A 36 -19.16 -13.03 25.52
C CYS A 36 -19.00 -13.41 24.03
N LEU A 37 -20.04 -13.98 23.40
CA LEU A 37 -20.00 -14.30 21.97
C LEU A 37 -19.95 -13.05 21.09
N LEU A 38 -20.68 -12.00 21.45
CA LEU A 38 -20.64 -10.71 20.77
C LEU A 38 -19.26 -10.03 20.92
N GLN A 39 -18.66 -10.08 22.10
CA GLN A 39 -17.30 -9.57 22.32
C GLN A 39 -16.26 -10.37 21.53
N ALA A 40 -16.36 -11.70 21.51
CA ALA A 40 -15.45 -12.54 20.71
C ALA A 40 -15.58 -12.26 19.21
N ALA A 41 -16.81 -12.02 18.71
CA ALA A 41 -17.05 -11.65 17.32
C ALA A 41 -16.46 -10.27 16.97
N HIS A 42 -16.59 -9.28 17.86
CA HIS A 42 -15.96 -7.97 17.68
C HIS A 42 -14.43 -8.05 17.63
N VAL A 43 -13.80 -8.80 18.54
CA VAL A 43 -12.34 -9.00 18.57
C VAL A 43 -11.84 -9.71 17.31
N LEU A 44 -12.59 -10.71 16.81
CA LEU A 44 -12.24 -11.41 15.57
C LEU A 44 -12.34 -10.50 14.34
N SER A 45 -13.34 -9.61 14.29
CA SER A 45 -13.51 -8.63 13.22
C SER A 45 -12.36 -7.61 13.20
N GLN A 46 -11.98 -7.07 14.37
CA GLN A 46 -10.87 -6.13 14.48
C GLN A 46 -9.53 -6.75 14.03
N LYS A 47 -9.33 -8.03 14.30
CA LYS A 47 -8.11 -8.75 13.89
C LYS A 47 -8.03 -8.99 12.37
N LEU A 48 -9.17 -9.05 11.68
CA LEU A 48 -9.23 -9.15 10.23
C LEU A 48 -8.92 -7.80 9.56
N ASP A 49 -9.40 -6.70 10.12
CA ASP A 49 -9.14 -5.34 9.59
C ASP A 49 -7.65 -4.93 9.73
N ASP A 50 -6.96 -5.33 10.80
CA ASP A 50 -5.51 -5.06 10.95
C ASP A 50 -4.63 -5.92 10.01
N ALA A 51 -5.17 -7.04 9.52
CA ALA A 51 -4.47 -7.94 8.59
C ALA A 51 -4.66 -7.55 7.11
N ASP A 52 -5.70 -6.77 6.80
CA ASP A 52 -6.14 -6.52 5.43
C ASP A 52 -6.35 -5.01 5.16
N PRO A 53 -5.28 -4.26 4.86
CA PRO A 53 -5.38 -2.82 4.68
C PRO A 53 -6.12 -2.48 3.38
N LEU A 54 -7.39 -2.08 3.52
CA LEU A 54 -8.27 -1.71 2.42
C LEU A 54 -8.50 -0.20 2.39
N VAL A 55 -8.24 0.42 1.23
CA VAL A 55 -8.43 1.86 1.02
C VAL A 55 -9.35 2.08 -0.19
N THR A 56 -10.31 3.00 -0.05
CA THR A 56 -11.19 3.41 -1.16
C THR A 56 -10.61 4.64 -1.83
N THR A 57 -10.35 4.55 -3.13
CA THR A 57 -9.91 5.66 -3.98
C THR A 57 -11.09 6.17 -4.82
N ASN A 58 -10.89 7.27 -5.55
CA ASN A 58 -11.88 7.78 -6.52
C ASN A 58 -12.19 6.77 -7.64
N PHE A 59 -11.27 5.85 -7.93
CA PHE A 59 -11.39 4.88 -9.03
C PHE A 59 -11.82 3.48 -8.57
N GLY A 60 -11.85 3.23 -7.26
CA GLY A 60 -12.22 1.93 -6.71
C GLY A 60 -11.40 1.56 -5.47
N LYS A 61 -11.65 0.37 -4.93
CA LYS A 61 -10.98 -0.12 -3.72
C LYS A 61 -9.64 -0.77 -4.04
N ILE A 62 -8.63 -0.50 -3.23
CA ILE A 62 -7.32 -1.16 -3.30
C ILE A 62 -7.00 -1.87 -1.99
N ARG A 63 -6.31 -3.01 -2.11
CA ARG A 63 -5.80 -3.81 -1.01
C ARG A 63 -4.29 -3.72 -0.97
N GLY A 64 -3.74 -3.26 0.15
CA GLY A 64 -2.30 -3.22 0.39
C GLY A 64 -1.80 -4.44 1.17
N VAL A 65 -0.59 -4.34 1.69
CA VAL A 65 0.03 -5.32 2.58
C VAL A 65 0.76 -4.63 3.73
N LYS A 66 0.58 -5.14 4.96
CA LYS A 66 1.34 -4.69 6.12
C LYS A 66 2.75 -5.30 6.07
N LYS A 67 3.77 -4.46 6.20
CA LYS A 67 5.18 -4.83 6.14
C LYS A 67 5.87 -4.43 7.43
N GLU A 68 6.33 -5.43 8.16
CA GLU A 68 7.23 -5.26 9.29
C GLU A 68 8.64 -4.90 8.79
N LEU A 69 9.31 -4.00 9.52
CA LEU A 69 10.67 -3.57 9.23
C LEU A 69 11.68 -4.37 10.06
N ASN A 70 12.87 -4.57 9.51
CA ASN A 70 13.97 -5.26 10.19
C ASN A 70 14.66 -4.33 11.22
N ASN A 71 13.88 -3.67 12.07
CA ASN A 71 14.34 -2.77 13.11
C ASN A 71 13.28 -2.69 14.23
N GLU A 72 13.68 -2.96 15.47
CA GLU A 72 12.77 -2.98 16.63
C GLU A 72 12.20 -1.61 17.01
N ILE A 73 12.83 -0.53 16.54
CA ILE A 73 12.45 0.85 16.85
C ILE A 73 11.43 1.39 15.82
N LEU A 74 11.48 0.89 14.59
CA LEU A 74 10.63 1.38 13.50
C LEU A 74 9.31 0.62 13.49
N GLY A 75 8.20 1.36 13.51
CA GLY A 75 6.87 0.77 13.37
C GLY A 75 6.64 0.20 11.96
N PRO A 76 5.65 -0.69 11.80
CA PRO A 76 5.30 -1.23 10.49
C PRO A 76 4.82 -0.16 9.51
N VAL A 77 4.80 -0.54 8.24
CA VAL A 77 4.20 0.28 7.18
C VAL A 77 3.16 -0.51 6.40
N ILE A 78 2.18 0.19 5.84
CA ILE A 78 1.29 -0.37 4.82
C ILE A 78 1.85 -0.01 3.45
N GLN A 79 2.01 -1.02 2.60
CA GLN A 79 2.45 -0.87 1.23
C GLN A 79 1.27 -1.08 0.27
N PHE A 80 1.09 -0.15 -0.67
CA PHE A 80 0.25 -0.33 -1.85
C PHE A 80 1.14 -0.28 -3.08
N LEU A 81 1.42 -1.44 -3.65
CA LEU A 81 2.35 -1.61 -4.76
C LEU A 81 1.58 -1.78 -6.08
N GLY A 82 2.07 -1.17 -7.16
CA GLY A 82 1.44 -1.31 -8.48
C GLY A 82 0.06 -0.66 -8.60
N VAL A 83 -0.15 0.50 -7.98
CA VAL A 83 -1.40 1.26 -8.08
C VAL A 83 -1.43 2.04 -9.40
N PRO A 84 -2.41 1.82 -10.30
CA PRO A 84 -2.49 2.54 -11.57
C PRO A 84 -2.86 4.00 -11.32
N TYR A 85 -2.08 4.94 -11.86
CA TYR A 85 -2.39 6.37 -11.78
C TYR A 85 -2.82 6.97 -13.12
N ALA A 86 -2.69 6.21 -14.21
CA ALA A 86 -3.11 6.58 -15.56
C ALA A 86 -3.58 5.35 -16.34
N ALA A 87 -4.29 5.58 -17.45
CA ALA A 87 -4.62 4.53 -18.40
C ALA A 87 -3.35 4.02 -19.11
N PRO A 88 -3.31 2.74 -19.52
CA PRO A 88 -2.18 2.19 -20.26
C PRO A 88 -1.88 3.01 -21.53
N PRO A 89 -0.64 3.48 -21.74
CA PRO A 89 -0.26 4.31 -22.88
C PRO A 89 0.05 3.46 -24.13
N THR A 90 -0.83 2.49 -24.43
CA THR A 90 -0.65 1.51 -25.50
C THR A 90 -1.49 1.87 -26.74
N GLY A 91 -1.14 1.31 -27.90
CA GLY A 91 -1.88 1.54 -29.14
C GLY A 91 -1.93 3.02 -29.52
N GLU A 92 -3.13 3.56 -29.72
CA GLU A 92 -3.38 4.96 -30.09
C GLU A 92 -2.97 5.96 -28.99
N HIS A 93 -2.81 5.51 -27.74
CA HIS A 93 -2.37 6.35 -26.62
C HIS A 93 -0.84 6.48 -26.54
N ARG A 94 -0.12 5.78 -27.41
CA ARG A 94 1.34 5.92 -27.51
C ARG A 94 1.68 7.32 -28.01
N PHE A 95 2.66 7.97 -27.37
CA PHE A 95 3.06 9.35 -27.65
C PHE A 95 1.97 10.40 -27.43
N GLN A 96 0.88 10.04 -26.75
CA GLN A 96 -0.13 10.98 -26.27
C GLN A 96 0.08 11.28 -24.78
N PRO A 97 -0.43 12.42 -24.28
CA PRO A 97 -0.52 12.68 -22.84
C PRO A 97 -1.26 11.54 -22.11
N PRO A 98 -0.90 11.24 -20.84
CA PRO A 98 -1.58 10.20 -20.07
C PRO A 98 -3.03 10.58 -19.78
N GLU A 99 -3.93 9.61 -19.91
CA GLU A 99 -5.34 9.75 -19.53
C GLU A 99 -5.60 9.17 -18.12
N PRO A 100 -6.68 9.57 -17.44
CA PRO A 100 -7.06 8.98 -16.15
C PRO A 100 -7.29 7.46 -16.24
N PRO A 101 -6.99 6.69 -15.18
CA PRO A 101 -7.22 5.25 -15.18
C PRO A 101 -8.72 4.94 -15.19
N SER A 102 -9.10 3.82 -15.79
CA SER A 102 -10.48 3.34 -15.75
C SER A 102 -10.86 2.91 -14.32
N PRO A 103 -12.06 3.29 -13.82
CA PRO A 103 -12.50 2.83 -12.51
C PRO A 103 -12.82 1.33 -12.52
N TRP A 104 -12.75 0.71 -11.35
CA TRP A 104 -13.03 -0.72 -11.14
C TRP A 104 -14.03 -0.92 -10.01
N SER A 105 -14.89 -1.94 -10.14
CA SER A 105 -15.95 -2.24 -9.16
C SER A 105 -15.48 -3.09 -7.98
N ASP A 106 -14.57 -4.02 -8.24
CA ASP A 106 -14.09 -4.99 -7.24
C ASP A 106 -12.90 -4.45 -6.44
N THR A 107 -12.40 -5.19 -5.45
CA THR A 107 -11.17 -4.79 -4.76
C THR A 107 -9.96 -5.18 -5.60
N ARG A 108 -9.16 -4.19 -6.02
CA ARG A 108 -7.89 -4.42 -6.72
C ARG A 108 -6.78 -4.75 -5.73
N ASN A 109 -6.03 -5.82 -5.98
CA ASN A 109 -4.85 -6.14 -5.19
C ASN A 109 -3.67 -5.26 -5.61
N ALA A 110 -3.11 -4.54 -4.64
CA ALA A 110 -1.93 -3.69 -4.75
C ALA A 110 -0.84 -4.19 -3.78
N THR A 111 -0.54 -5.48 -3.85
CA THR A 111 0.38 -6.19 -2.93
C THR A 111 1.72 -6.56 -3.56
N GLN A 112 1.87 -6.32 -4.87
CA GLN A 112 3.05 -6.65 -5.65
C GLN A 112 3.34 -5.53 -6.66
N PHE A 113 4.61 -5.38 -7.05
CA PHE A 113 4.97 -4.42 -8.07
C PHE A 113 4.31 -4.75 -9.42
N ALA A 114 3.91 -3.70 -10.13
CA ALA A 114 3.50 -3.80 -11.52
C ALA A 114 4.74 -3.84 -12.45
N PRO A 115 4.58 -4.26 -13.71
CA PRO A 115 5.67 -4.24 -14.69
C PRO A 115 6.29 -2.84 -14.82
N VAL A 116 7.59 -2.80 -15.06
CA VAL A 116 8.32 -1.55 -15.29
C VAL A 116 8.19 -1.11 -16.75
N CYS A 117 8.51 0.15 -17.02
CA CYS A 117 8.50 0.64 -18.39
C CYS A 117 9.62 0.02 -19.23
N PRO A 118 9.42 -0.14 -20.55
CA PRO A 118 10.39 -0.82 -21.42
C PRO A 118 11.73 -0.09 -21.43
N GLN A 119 12.81 -0.83 -21.18
CA GLN A 119 14.18 -0.30 -21.04
C GLN A 119 15.21 -1.40 -21.29
N ASN A 120 16.45 -1.01 -21.61
CA ASN A 120 17.55 -1.96 -21.84
C ASN A 120 18.79 -1.55 -21.06
N ILE A 121 19.10 -2.35 -20.03
CA ILE A 121 20.23 -2.11 -19.13
C ILE A 121 21.41 -3.10 -19.32
N ILE A 122 21.23 -4.14 -20.13
CA ILE A 122 22.18 -5.27 -20.20
C ILE A 122 23.11 -5.14 -21.42
N ASP A 123 22.69 -4.45 -22.49
CA ASP A 123 23.45 -4.36 -23.75
C ASP A 123 24.62 -3.35 -23.71
N GLY A 124 25.12 -2.98 -22.53
CA GLY A 124 26.27 -2.08 -22.37
C GLY A 124 26.03 -0.65 -22.89
N ARG A 125 24.76 -0.26 -23.08
CA ARG A 125 24.35 1.08 -23.55
C ARG A 125 24.16 2.10 -22.43
N LEU A 126 24.44 1.70 -21.20
CA LEU A 126 24.30 2.55 -20.03
C LEU A 126 25.43 3.59 -20.00
N PRO A 127 25.13 4.90 -19.95
CA PRO A 127 26.14 5.92 -19.76
C PRO A 127 26.64 5.88 -18.31
N GLU A 128 27.68 5.07 -18.04
CA GLU A 128 28.22 4.82 -16.70
C GLU A 128 28.57 6.09 -15.92
N VAL A 129 29.02 7.14 -16.62
CA VAL A 129 29.35 8.45 -16.04
C VAL A 129 28.14 9.28 -15.58
N MET A 130 26.93 8.96 -16.05
CA MET A 130 25.69 9.67 -15.70
C MET A 130 24.85 8.91 -14.67
N LEU A 131 25.13 7.61 -14.48
CA LEU A 131 24.38 6.75 -13.59
C LEU A 131 25.02 6.68 -12.21
N PRO A 132 24.21 6.49 -11.14
CA PRO A 132 24.76 6.38 -9.80
C PRO A 132 25.54 5.07 -9.65
N VAL A 133 26.67 5.14 -8.94
CA VAL A 133 27.60 4.01 -8.75
C VAL A 133 26.92 2.76 -8.19
N TRP A 134 25.95 2.91 -7.29
CA TRP A 134 25.22 1.76 -6.72
C TRP A 134 24.36 1.02 -7.75
N PHE A 135 23.94 1.70 -8.82
CA PHE A 135 23.15 1.12 -9.91
C PHE A 135 24.06 0.38 -10.89
N THR A 136 25.17 1.00 -11.30
CA THR A 136 26.11 0.41 -12.28
C THR A 136 26.94 -0.74 -11.68
N ASN A 137 27.25 -0.70 -10.38
CA ASN A 137 28.04 -1.77 -9.74
C ASN A 137 27.21 -3.02 -9.35
N ASN A 138 25.88 -2.94 -9.34
CA ASN A 138 24.99 -4.03 -8.91
C ASN A 138 23.96 -4.40 -9.99
N LEU A 139 24.37 -4.42 -11.26
CA LEU A 139 23.47 -4.65 -12.39
C LEU A 139 22.70 -5.97 -12.29
N ASP A 140 23.26 -7.03 -11.70
CA ASP A 140 22.54 -8.31 -11.50
C ASP A 140 21.30 -8.14 -10.61
N VAL A 141 21.44 -7.36 -9.52
CA VAL A 141 20.33 -7.05 -8.62
C VAL A 141 19.34 -6.15 -9.32
N VAL A 142 19.81 -5.09 -9.97
CA VAL A 142 18.94 -4.14 -10.70
C VAL A 142 18.15 -4.86 -11.80
N SER A 143 18.77 -5.79 -12.53
CA SER A 143 18.14 -6.60 -13.56
C SER A 143 16.93 -7.38 -13.04
N SER A 144 16.97 -7.87 -11.79
CA SER A 144 15.82 -8.54 -11.17
C SER A 144 14.60 -7.63 -10.98
N TYR A 145 14.81 -6.31 -10.86
CA TYR A 145 13.72 -5.32 -10.74
C TYR A 145 13.16 -4.88 -12.10
N VAL A 146 13.93 -5.03 -13.18
CA VAL A 146 13.54 -4.56 -14.52
C VAL A 146 13.33 -5.69 -15.54
N GLN A 147 13.30 -6.95 -15.09
CA GLN A 147 13.07 -8.10 -15.96
C GLN A 147 11.63 -8.17 -16.50
N ASP A 148 10.65 -7.74 -15.71
CA ASP A 148 9.23 -7.74 -16.09
C ASP A 148 8.85 -6.35 -16.62
N GLN A 149 8.82 -6.23 -17.95
CA GLN A 149 8.60 -4.96 -18.65
C GLN A 149 7.30 -5.00 -19.46
N SER A 150 6.58 -3.88 -19.47
CA SER A 150 5.38 -3.67 -20.28
C SER A 150 5.23 -2.21 -20.66
N GLU A 151 4.61 -1.91 -21.81
CA GLU A 151 4.18 -0.54 -22.12
C GLU A 151 3.06 -0.07 -21.17
N ASP A 152 2.28 -1.01 -20.62
CA ASP A 152 1.39 -0.76 -19.49
C ASP A 152 2.24 -0.74 -18.20
N CYS A 153 2.81 0.43 -17.90
CA CYS A 153 3.74 0.63 -16.78
C CYS A 153 3.44 1.88 -15.92
N LEU A 154 2.32 2.57 -16.15
CA LEU A 154 1.97 3.81 -15.44
C LEU A 154 1.38 3.53 -14.05
N TYR A 155 2.25 3.05 -13.18
CA TYR A 155 1.96 2.65 -11.82
C TYR A 155 2.80 3.42 -10.81
N LEU A 156 2.27 3.55 -9.60
CA LEU A 156 2.98 4.10 -8.45
C LEU A 156 2.88 3.13 -7.25
N ASN A 157 3.81 3.30 -6.31
CA ASN A 157 3.85 2.57 -5.05
C ASN A 157 3.70 3.55 -3.90
N ILE A 158 2.91 3.20 -2.88
CA ILE A 158 2.60 4.06 -1.73
C ILE A 158 3.04 3.34 -0.45
N TYR A 159 3.78 4.04 0.39
CA TYR A 159 4.27 3.57 1.69
C TYR A 159 3.68 4.46 2.77
N VAL A 160 2.80 3.91 3.60
CA VAL A 160 2.07 4.62 4.64
C VAL A 160 2.55 4.14 6.01
N PRO A 161 3.04 5.02 6.90
CA PRO A 161 3.41 4.62 8.25
C PRO A 161 2.16 4.33 9.09
N THR A 162 2.14 3.23 9.84
CA THR A 162 1.02 2.87 10.73
C THR A 162 1.14 3.49 12.11
N GLU A 163 2.37 3.72 12.56
CA GLU A 163 2.68 4.29 13.87
C GLU A 163 3.37 5.64 13.70
N ASP A 164 3.20 6.49 14.70
CA ASP A 164 3.97 7.72 14.82
C ASP A 164 5.42 7.36 15.11
N GLY A 165 6.31 7.73 14.19
CA GLY A 165 7.73 7.39 14.24
C GLY A 165 8.43 7.82 15.53
N PRO A 166 9.68 7.39 15.75
CA PRO A 166 10.43 7.70 16.97
C PRO A 166 10.58 9.21 17.21
N LEU A 167 10.56 10.01 16.14
CA LEU A 167 10.66 11.47 16.17
C LEU A 167 9.39 12.19 16.68
N THR A 168 8.26 11.50 16.77
CA THR A 168 6.98 12.06 17.23
C THR A 168 6.64 11.68 18.67
N LYS A 169 7.35 10.72 19.27
CA LYS A 169 7.29 10.51 20.72
C LYS A 169 8.03 11.65 21.39
N LYS A 170 7.31 12.72 21.73
CA LYS A 170 7.76 13.74 22.66
C LYS A 170 8.25 12.99 23.90
N GLN A 171 9.56 13.02 24.14
CA GLN A 171 10.12 12.66 25.42
C GLN A 171 9.56 13.70 26.38
N THR A 172 8.46 13.37 27.05
CA THR A 172 7.91 14.15 28.17
C THR A 172 8.86 13.99 29.35
N ASP A 173 10.06 14.54 29.20
CA ASP A 173 10.89 14.87 30.34
C ASP A 173 10.37 16.22 30.81
N ASP A 174 9.56 16.16 31.86
CA ASP A 174 9.14 17.29 32.69
C ASP A 174 10.31 18.25 32.93
N LEU A 175 10.32 19.41 32.25
CA LEU A 175 10.88 20.65 32.78
C LEU A 175 10.03 21.78 32.24
N GLY A 176 9.21 22.34 33.12
CA GLY A 176 8.16 23.28 32.77
C GLY A 176 8.67 24.56 32.14
N ASP A 177 7.94 25.02 31.13
CA ASP A 177 7.68 26.44 30.97
C ASP A 177 6.21 26.59 30.55
N ASN A 178 5.49 27.42 31.30
CA ASN A 178 4.07 27.71 31.12
C ASN A 178 3.92 28.84 30.08
N ASP A 179 4.48 28.61 28.90
CA ASP A 179 4.37 29.54 27.79
C ASP A 179 3.25 29.04 26.89
N GLY A 180 2.08 29.67 27.04
CA GLY A 180 0.84 29.35 26.32
C GLY A 180 0.88 29.67 24.82
N ALA A 181 1.92 29.23 24.13
CA ALA A 181 1.90 28.99 22.69
C ALA A 181 1.69 27.49 22.52
N GLU A 182 0.49 27.10 22.13
CA GLU A 182 0.26 25.79 21.53
C GLU A 182 1.02 25.77 20.20
N ASP A 183 2.33 25.49 20.26
CA ASP A 183 3.09 25.10 19.08
C ASP A 183 2.47 23.78 18.62
N GLU A 184 1.45 23.86 17.76
CA GLU A 184 0.93 22.72 17.02
C GLU A 184 2.11 22.16 16.22
N ASP A 185 2.75 21.12 16.77
CA ASP A 185 3.76 20.38 16.05
C ASP A 185 3.08 19.88 14.76
N ILE A 186 3.63 20.21 13.59
CA ILE A 186 3.07 19.85 12.26
C ILE A 186 2.86 18.32 12.13
N ARG A 187 3.41 17.56 13.08
CA ARG A 187 3.37 16.11 13.19
C ARG A 187 2.30 15.58 14.15
N ASP A 188 1.25 16.35 14.44
CA ASP A 188 0.17 15.91 15.32
C ASP A 188 -0.36 14.52 14.93
N SER A 189 -0.39 13.61 15.91
CA SER A 189 -0.63 12.17 15.81
C SER A 189 -1.99 11.76 15.21
N GLY A 190 -2.87 12.74 14.91
CA GLY A 190 -4.18 12.53 14.29
C GLY A 190 -4.41 13.28 12.97
N GLY A 191 -3.44 14.08 12.51
CA GLY A 191 -3.58 14.92 11.32
C GLY A 191 -3.23 14.22 9.99
N PRO A 192 -3.58 14.82 8.84
CA PRO A 192 -3.08 14.37 7.54
C PRO A 192 -1.54 14.38 7.50
N LYS A 193 -0.93 13.25 7.13
CA LYS A 193 0.53 13.13 7.08
C LYS A 193 1.10 13.83 5.82
N PRO A 194 2.30 14.44 5.89
CA PRO A 194 2.99 14.96 4.71
C PRO A 194 3.25 13.87 3.68
N VAL A 195 3.29 14.25 2.40
CA VAL A 195 3.52 13.33 1.27
C VAL A 195 4.80 13.69 0.54
N MET A 196 5.69 12.72 0.39
CA MET A 196 6.91 12.82 -0.41
C MET A 196 6.77 11.95 -1.67
N VAL A 197 6.82 12.59 -2.84
CA VAL A 197 6.79 11.89 -4.12
C VAL A 197 8.19 11.83 -4.71
N TYR A 198 8.70 10.62 -4.91
CA TYR A 198 10.02 10.35 -5.47
C TYR A 198 9.93 9.98 -6.95
N ILE A 199 10.69 10.70 -7.77
CA ILE A 199 10.84 10.48 -9.20
C ILE A 199 12.26 9.95 -9.42
N HIS A 200 12.37 8.73 -9.95
CA HIS A 200 13.67 8.10 -10.15
C HIS A 200 14.43 8.74 -11.31
N GLY A 201 15.77 8.66 -11.24
CA GLY A 201 16.66 8.99 -12.35
C GLY A 201 16.89 7.79 -13.29
N GLY A 202 17.98 7.83 -14.05
CA GLY A 202 18.33 6.81 -15.05
C GLY A 202 18.36 7.38 -16.47
N SER A 203 18.93 8.58 -16.62
CA SER A 203 19.14 9.24 -17.92
C SER A 203 17.89 9.42 -18.79
N TYR A 204 16.68 9.32 -18.22
CA TYR A 204 15.39 9.21 -18.91
C TYR A 204 15.21 7.95 -19.76
N MET A 205 16.15 7.01 -19.72
CA MET A 205 16.21 5.82 -20.58
C MET A 205 16.03 4.52 -19.79
N GLU A 206 16.33 4.55 -18.49
CA GLU A 206 16.28 3.42 -17.58
C GLU A 206 15.79 3.83 -16.18
N GLY A 207 15.61 2.84 -15.32
CA GLY A 207 15.20 3.01 -13.94
C GLY A 207 13.76 2.60 -13.68
N THR A 208 13.40 2.58 -12.40
CA THR A 208 12.05 2.35 -11.93
C THR A 208 11.92 2.84 -10.50
N GLY A 209 10.73 3.31 -10.12
CA GLY A 209 10.40 3.62 -8.72
C GLY A 209 10.48 2.39 -7.80
N ASN A 210 10.40 1.18 -8.36
CA ASN A 210 10.43 -0.09 -7.62
C ASN A 210 11.79 -0.37 -6.96
N LEU A 211 12.88 0.26 -7.43
CA LEU A 211 14.23 0.14 -6.86
C LEU A 211 14.36 0.83 -5.49
N TYR A 212 13.41 1.68 -5.13
CA TYR A 212 13.47 2.54 -3.96
C TYR A 212 12.40 2.11 -2.95
N ASP A 213 12.80 1.36 -1.93
CA ASP A 213 11.90 1.01 -0.83
C ASP A 213 11.69 2.20 0.11
N GLY A 214 10.50 2.79 0.05
CA GLY A 214 10.12 3.95 0.87
C GLY A 214 9.80 3.61 2.33
N SER A 215 9.81 2.34 2.73
CA SER A 215 9.25 1.91 4.03
C SER A 215 9.99 2.49 5.24
N VAL A 216 11.32 2.47 5.22
CA VAL A 216 12.13 3.02 6.33
C VAL A 216 11.93 4.53 6.45
N LEU A 217 11.92 5.25 5.32
CA LEU A 217 11.71 6.70 5.31
C LEU A 217 10.30 7.06 5.79
N ALA A 218 9.28 6.30 5.37
CA ALA A 218 7.92 6.50 5.80
C ALA A 218 7.76 6.32 7.32
N SER A 219 8.25 5.18 7.85
CA SER A 219 8.19 4.85 9.28
C SER A 219 8.98 5.83 10.15
N TYR A 220 10.23 6.13 9.75
CA TYR A 220 11.10 7.01 10.54
C TYR A 220 10.63 8.48 10.51
N GLY A 221 10.26 8.98 9.32
CA GLY A 221 9.89 10.37 9.10
C GLY A 221 8.45 10.71 9.45
N ASN A 222 7.61 9.71 9.71
CA ASN A 222 6.15 9.84 9.83
C ASN A 222 5.52 10.56 8.62
N VAL A 223 5.94 10.17 7.41
CA VAL A 223 5.48 10.73 6.13
C VAL A 223 5.00 9.62 5.20
N ILE A 224 4.08 9.95 4.29
CA ILE A 224 3.71 9.04 3.20
C ILE A 224 4.76 9.18 2.10
N VAL A 225 5.36 8.08 1.69
CA VAL A 225 6.32 8.05 0.58
C VAL A 225 5.65 7.44 -0.64
N ILE A 226 5.81 8.06 -1.80
CA ILE A 226 5.31 7.56 -3.08
C ILE A 226 6.46 7.43 -4.06
N THR A 227 6.61 6.27 -4.71
CA THR A 227 7.53 6.09 -5.84
C THR A 227 6.74 5.89 -7.12
N VAL A 228 7.18 6.49 -8.22
CA VAL A 228 6.40 6.54 -9.47
C VAL A 228 7.20 5.95 -10.62
N ASN A 229 6.55 5.17 -11.49
CA ASN A 229 7.06 4.82 -12.81
C ASN A 229 6.46 5.76 -13.86
N TYR A 230 7.30 6.26 -14.77
CA TYR A 230 6.92 7.09 -15.91
C TYR A 230 7.52 6.48 -17.18
N ARG A 231 6.97 6.81 -18.36
CA ARG A 231 7.49 6.29 -19.64
C ARG A 231 8.97 6.63 -19.77
N LEU A 232 9.73 5.75 -20.43
CA LEU A 232 11.16 5.92 -20.62
C LEU A 232 11.53 5.92 -22.11
N GLY A 233 12.65 6.57 -22.39
CA GLY A 233 13.28 6.66 -23.69
C GLY A 233 12.35 7.11 -24.80
N VAL A 234 12.30 6.34 -25.88
CA VAL A 234 11.55 6.68 -27.09
C VAL A 234 10.05 6.84 -26.79
N LEU A 235 9.51 6.04 -25.87
CA LEU A 235 8.08 6.08 -25.53
C LEU A 235 7.66 7.36 -24.79
N ASP A 236 8.62 8.08 -24.21
CA ASP A 236 8.38 9.31 -23.46
C ASP A 236 8.77 10.58 -24.24
N THR A 237 9.94 10.56 -24.89
CA THR A 237 10.63 11.77 -25.34
C THR A 237 10.53 12.06 -26.84
N VAL A 238 9.90 11.18 -27.63
CA VAL A 238 9.76 11.42 -29.07
C VAL A 238 8.88 12.64 -29.32
N PHE A 239 9.48 13.67 -29.91
CA PHE A 239 8.81 14.88 -30.36
C PHE A 239 9.04 15.04 -31.87
N PHE A 240 7.97 14.95 -32.65
CA PHE A 240 7.99 15.30 -34.06
C PHE A 240 7.80 16.81 -34.16
N GLY A 241 8.90 17.55 -34.30
CA GLY A 241 8.85 19.00 -34.47
C GLY A 241 8.10 19.42 -35.74
N PRO A 242 7.61 20.68 -35.79
CA PRO A 242 7.01 21.26 -36.99
C PRO A 242 8.02 21.48 -38.12
#